data_AF-A0A0D8ZQ07-F1
#
_entry.id   AF-A0A0D8ZQ07-F1
#
_cell.length_a   1.000
_cell.length_b   1.000
_cell.length_c   1.000
_cell.angle_alpha   90.00
_cell.angle_beta   90.00
_cell.angle_gamma   90.00
#
_symmetry.space_group_name_H-M   'P 1'
#
loop_
_entity.id
_entity.type
_entity.pdbx_description
1 polymer ?
#
loop_
_entity_poly.entity_id
_entity_poly.type
_entity_poly.pdbx_seq_one_letter_code
_entity_poly.pdbx_strand_id
1 'polypeptide(L)'
;MSANRYISEATQNQVRQRAKFLCEYCHASEQWQYVAFTIDHVIPLTKGGTNSIDNLALACFHCNRQKSAKLIAFDEQSRSEVPLFNPRTDSWSEHFIWSTNTLLIIGLTPTGRATVAALAFNRARMMNIRAADREIERHPPANDPIES
;
A
#
# COMPACT_ATOMS: atom_id res chain seq x y z
N MET A 1 20.73 11.98 -16.30
CA MET A 1 19.60 11.85 -17.23
C MET A 1 18.33 11.68 -16.39
N SER A 2 17.35 12.57 -16.49
CA SER A 2 16.09 12.42 -15.76
C SER A 2 15.31 11.28 -16.41
N ALA A 3 15.09 10.18 -15.68
CA ALA A 3 14.23 9.10 -16.16
C ALA A 3 12.84 9.66 -16.50
N ASN A 4 12.30 9.29 -17.66
CA ASN A 4 10.97 9.72 -18.08
C ASN A 4 9.92 9.16 -17.10
N ARG A 5 9.19 10.05 -16.42
CA ARG A 5 8.14 9.69 -15.46
C ARG A 5 6.77 9.48 -16.10
N TYR A 6 6.64 9.69 -17.40
CA TYR A 6 5.36 9.57 -18.08
C TYR A 6 4.89 8.11 -18.09
N ILE A 7 3.66 7.91 -17.61
CA ILE A 7 2.94 6.63 -17.63
C ILE A 7 1.65 6.88 -18.41
N SER A 8 1.46 6.14 -19.49
CA SER A 8 0.28 6.32 -20.37
C SER A 8 -1.02 6.07 -19.61
N GLU A 9 -2.09 6.77 -19.97
CA GLU A 9 -3.41 6.59 -19.35
C GLU A 9 -3.88 5.13 -19.41
N ALA A 10 -3.63 4.44 -20.53
CA ALA A 10 -3.91 3.01 -20.66
C ALA A 10 -3.20 2.17 -19.60
N THR A 11 -1.91 2.42 -19.36
CA THR A 11 -1.14 1.74 -18.30
C THR A 11 -1.64 2.11 -16.91
N GLN A 12 -1.99 3.38 -16.66
CA GLN A 12 -2.54 3.79 -15.37
C GLN A 12 -3.88 3.09 -15.08
N ASN A 13 -4.74 2.97 -16.08
CA ASN A 13 -6.03 2.26 -15.97
C ASN A 13 -5.83 0.77 -15.74
N GLN A 14 -4.86 0.15 -16.42
CA GLN A 14 -4.51 -1.26 -16.20
C GLN A 14 -4.04 -1.50 -14.75
N VAL A 15 -3.23 -0.60 -14.19
CA VAL A 15 -2.80 -0.66 -12.78
C VAL A 15 -4.00 -0.52 -11.82
N ARG A 16 -4.92 0.42 -12.07
CA ARG A 16 -6.12 0.61 -11.25
C ARG A 16 -7.03 -0.62 -11.24
N GLN A 17 -7.30 -1.18 -12.42
CA GLN A 17 -8.14 -2.35 -12.58
C GLN A 17 -7.54 -3.58 -11.89
N ARG A 18 -6.24 -3.83 -12.07
CA ARG A 18 -5.52 -4.91 -11.38
C ARG A 18 -5.62 -4.77 -9.86
N ALA A 19 -5.45 -3.54 -9.35
CA ALA A 19 -5.53 -3.22 -7.94
C ALA A 19 -6.97 -3.20 -7.38
N LYS A 20 -8.00 -3.43 -8.21
CA LYS A 20 -9.43 -3.29 -7.85
C LYS A 20 -9.74 -1.93 -7.21
N PHE A 21 -9.04 -0.87 -7.66
CA PHE A 21 -9.14 0.47 -7.09
C PHE A 21 -8.78 0.57 -5.59
N LEU A 22 -8.02 -0.40 -5.07
CA LEU A 22 -7.46 -0.37 -3.72
C LEU A 22 -6.00 0.07 -3.76
N CYS A 23 -5.57 0.87 -2.79
CA CYS A 23 -4.15 1.13 -2.58
C CYS A 23 -3.45 -0.20 -2.31
N GLU A 24 -2.52 -0.63 -3.15
CA GLU A 24 -1.90 -1.96 -3.07
C GLU A 24 -0.98 -2.14 -1.84
N TYR A 25 -0.84 -1.10 -1.02
CA TYR A 25 -0.14 -1.14 0.28
C TYR A 25 -1.12 -1.29 1.45
N CYS A 26 -2.04 -0.33 1.61
CA CYS A 26 -2.90 -0.21 2.80
C CYS A 26 -4.37 -0.55 2.55
N HIS A 27 -4.68 -0.99 1.33
CA HIS A 27 -6.01 -1.34 0.83
C HIS A 27 -7.13 -0.30 1.07
N ALA A 28 -6.77 0.98 1.26
CA ALA A 28 -7.75 2.07 1.17
C ALA A 28 -8.37 2.09 -0.23
N SER A 29 -9.68 2.28 -0.36
CA SER A 29 -10.36 2.37 -1.66
C SER A 29 -10.22 3.76 -2.27
N GLU A 30 -9.78 3.86 -3.53
CA GLU A 30 -9.70 5.11 -4.32
C GLU A 30 -11.10 5.70 -4.55
N GLN A 31 -12.12 4.84 -4.70
CA GLN A 31 -13.50 5.21 -5.05
C GLN A 31 -14.11 6.24 -4.09
N TRP A 32 -13.72 6.21 -2.82
CA TRP A 32 -14.30 7.05 -1.76
C TRP A 32 -13.37 8.17 -1.30
N GLN A 33 -12.31 8.46 -2.06
CA GLN A 33 -11.30 9.45 -1.68
C GLN A 33 -11.45 10.72 -2.51
N TYR A 34 -11.25 11.86 -1.85
CA TYR A 34 -11.32 13.18 -2.48
C TYR A 34 -10.24 13.37 -3.57
N VAL A 35 -9.11 12.68 -3.44
CA VAL A 35 -7.99 12.75 -4.39
C VAL A 35 -7.77 11.38 -5.00
N ALA A 36 -7.64 11.35 -6.33
CA ALA A 36 -7.25 10.16 -7.06
C ALA A 36 -5.91 9.62 -6.56
N PHE A 37 -5.74 8.31 -6.61
CA PHE A 37 -4.51 7.66 -6.25
C PHE A 37 -3.48 7.85 -7.36
N THR A 38 -2.22 7.72 -6.95
CA THR A 38 -1.06 7.88 -7.82
C THR A 38 -0.54 6.51 -8.26
N ILE A 39 0.16 6.48 -9.38
CA ILE A 39 0.93 5.30 -9.78
C ILE A 39 2.33 5.42 -9.18
N ASP A 40 2.62 4.58 -8.19
CA ASP A 40 3.93 4.48 -7.56
C ASP A 40 4.84 3.53 -8.34
N HIS A 41 6.13 3.85 -8.34
CA HIS A 41 7.17 2.92 -8.78
C HIS A 41 7.67 2.15 -7.57
N VAL A 42 7.39 0.84 -7.51
CA VAL A 42 7.77 0.01 -6.36
C VAL A 42 9.28 0.10 -6.14
N ILE A 43 10.06 -0.11 -7.20
CA ILE A 43 11.45 0.30 -7.29
C ILE A 43 11.50 1.72 -7.87
N PRO A 44 11.99 2.73 -7.13
CA PRO A 44 12.07 4.10 -7.64
C PRO A 44 12.92 4.20 -8.90
N LEU A 45 12.55 5.08 -9.83
CA LEU A 45 13.34 5.34 -11.04
C LEU A 45 14.79 5.76 -10.72
N THR A 46 15.00 6.50 -9.63
CA THR A 46 16.33 6.91 -9.15
C THR A 46 17.19 5.74 -8.66
N LYS A 47 16.59 4.55 -8.47
CA LYS A 47 17.25 3.31 -8.08
C LYS A 47 17.18 2.24 -9.18
N GLY A 48 16.97 2.66 -10.44
CA GLY A 48 16.94 1.75 -11.60
C GLY A 48 15.59 1.09 -11.87
N GLY A 49 14.51 1.52 -11.21
CA GLY A 49 13.16 1.07 -11.55
C GLY A 49 12.74 1.49 -12.96
N THR A 50 11.74 0.80 -13.51
CA THR A 50 11.21 1.03 -14.86
C THR A 50 9.75 1.47 -14.84
N ASN A 51 9.23 1.97 -15.95
CA ASN A 51 7.79 2.21 -16.15
C ASN A 51 7.03 0.93 -16.56
N SER A 52 7.63 -0.26 -16.44
CA SER A 52 6.94 -1.52 -16.70
C SER A 52 5.82 -1.71 -15.68
N ILE A 53 4.69 -2.28 -16.11
CA ILE A 53 3.57 -2.58 -15.24
C ILE A 53 3.94 -3.44 -14.02
N ASP A 54 4.97 -4.27 -14.16
CA ASP A 54 5.52 -5.13 -13.11
C ASP A 54 6.29 -4.35 -12.03
N ASN A 55 6.53 -3.05 -12.24
CA ASN A 55 7.13 -2.14 -11.26
C ASN A 55 6.16 -1.03 -10.81
N LEU A 56 4.93 -0.99 -11.34
CA LEU A 56 3.97 0.06 -11.04
C LEU A 56 2.91 -0.42 -10.07
N ALA A 57 2.61 0.36 -9.03
CA ALA A 57 1.58 0.08 -8.05
C ALA A 57 0.56 1.21 -7.90
N LEU A 58 -0.71 0.88 -7.68
CA LEU A 58 -1.71 1.88 -7.28
C LEU A 58 -1.47 2.24 -5.81
N ALA A 59 -1.18 3.50 -5.54
CA ALA A 59 -0.85 3.96 -4.21
C ALA A 59 -1.64 5.22 -3.84
N CYS A 60 -2.28 5.19 -2.67
CA CYS A 60 -2.85 6.41 -2.12
C CYS A 60 -1.76 7.45 -1.87
N PHE A 61 -2.15 8.73 -1.87
CA PHE A 61 -1.22 9.85 -1.71
C PHE A 61 -0.31 9.69 -0.47
N HIS A 62 -0.86 9.17 0.63
CA HIS A 62 -0.08 8.96 1.86
C HIS A 62 0.98 7.87 1.72
N CYS A 63 0.58 6.68 1.26
CA CYS A 63 1.51 5.55 1.13
C CYS A 63 2.63 5.86 0.14
N ASN A 64 2.29 6.45 -1.02
CA ASN A 64 3.30 6.87 -1.98
C ASN A 64 4.27 7.89 -1.38
N ARG A 65 3.75 8.93 -0.70
CA ARG A 65 4.61 9.96 -0.07
C ARG A 65 5.50 9.40 1.04
N GLN A 66 4.98 8.51 1.88
CA GLN A 66 5.77 7.90 2.97
C GLN A 66 6.82 6.94 2.43
N LYS A 67 6.47 6.13 1.42
CA LYS A 67 7.40 5.23 0.75
C LYS A 67 8.51 6.03 0.09
N SER A 68 8.17 7.06 -0.70
CA SER A 68 9.14 7.89 -1.41
C SER A 68 10.18 7.01 -2.12
N ALA A 69 11.47 7.21 -1.87
CA ALA A 69 12.55 6.37 -2.40
C ALA A 69 12.94 5.18 -1.50
N LYS A 70 12.22 4.90 -0.41
CA LYS A 70 12.54 3.80 0.52
C LYS A 70 12.24 2.45 -0.14
N LEU A 71 13.16 1.51 0.04
CA LEU A 71 13.00 0.09 -0.32
C LEU A 71 13.11 -0.83 0.89
N ILE A 72 13.64 -0.30 1.99
CA ILE A 72 13.85 -0.99 3.24
C ILE A 72 13.33 -0.10 4.38
N ALA A 73 12.99 -0.73 5.49
CA ALA A 73 12.66 -0.06 6.74
C ALA A 73 13.16 -0.92 7.92
N PHE A 74 13.35 -0.29 9.07
CA PHE A 74 13.74 -0.99 10.28
C PHE A 74 12.52 -1.65 10.92
N ASP A 75 12.60 -2.95 11.21
CA ASP A 75 11.64 -3.64 12.08
C ASP A 75 12.15 -3.61 13.52
N GLU A 76 11.44 -2.92 14.41
CA GLU A 76 11.80 -2.82 15.83
C GLU A 76 11.83 -4.19 16.51
N GLN A 77 10.97 -5.12 16.09
CA GLN A 77 10.86 -6.42 16.74
C GLN A 77 12.03 -7.36 16.40
N SER A 78 12.43 -7.45 15.12
CA SER A 78 13.61 -8.22 14.72
C SER A 78 14.93 -7.46 14.89
N ARG A 79 14.86 -6.14 15.13
CA ARG A 79 16.00 -5.22 15.23
C ARG A 79 16.89 -5.23 13.99
N SER A 80 16.29 -5.31 12.81
CA SER A 80 17.00 -5.37 11.53
C SER A 80 16.34 -4.52 10.47
N GLU A 81 17.13 -4.05 9.51
CA GLU A 81 16.59 -3.51 8.26
C GLU A 81 16.04 -4.65 7.41
N VAL A 82 14.80 -4.50 6.94
CA VAL A 82 14.10 -5.47 6.12
C VAL A 82 13.51 -4.77 4.89
N PRO A 83 13.26 -5.50 3.78
CA PRO A 83 12.54 -4.93 2.64
C PRO A 83 11.17 -4.37 3.07
N LEU A 84 10.76 -3.27 2.46
CA LEU A 84 9.36 -2.86 2.47
C LEU A 84 8.54 -3.81 1.59
N PHE A 85 7.27 -3.98 1.94
CA PHE A 85 6.33 -4.81 1.18
C PHE A 85 6.28 -4.38 -0.29
N ASN A 86 6.40 -5.38 -1.17
CA ASN A 86 6.36 -5.22 -2.61
C ASN A 86 5.10 -5.88 -3.18
N PRO A 87 4.07 -5.10 -3.59
CA PRO A 87 2.82 -5.66 -4.10
C PRO A 87 2.95 -6.41 -5.43
N ARG A 88 4.14 -6.46 -6.03
CA ARG A 88 4.44 -7.20 -7.27
C ARG A 88 4.99 -8.59 -7.01
N THR A 89 5.62 -8.81 -5.86
CA THR A 89 6.27 -10.08 -5.51
C THR A 89 5.73 -10.72 -4.24
N ASP A 90 5.11 -9.94 -3.36
CA ASP A 90 4.67 -10.37 -2.04
C ASP A 90 3.15 -10.51 -2.01
N SER A 91 2.66 -11.50 -1.26
CA SER A 91 1.23 -11.67 -1.00
C SER A 91 0.79 -10.83 0.20
N TRP A 92 -0.25 -9.99 0.03
CA TRP A 92 -0.70 -9.13 1.13
C TRP A 92 -1.09 -9.92 2.38
N SER A 93 -1.81 -11.04 2.20
CA SER A 93 -2.31 -11.87 3.32
C SER A 93 -1.21 -12.65 4.06
N GLU A 94 -0.01 -12.77 3.49
CA GLU A 94 1.13 -13.37 4.19
C GLU A 94 1.81 -12.35 5.12
N HIS A 95 1.72 -11.06 4.78
CA HIS A 95 2.39 -9.99 5.50
C HIS A 95 1.47 -9.22 6.44
N PHE A 96 0.17 -9.21 6.18
CA PHE A 96 -0.79 -8.38 6.87
C PHE A 96 -2.09 -9.10 7.19
N ILE A 97 -2.73 -8.67 8.26
CA ILE A 97 -4.08 -9.04 8.65
C ILE A 97 -4.81 -7.82 9.19
N TRP A 98 -6.13 -7.77 9.04
CA TRP A 98 -6.95 -6.80 9.74
C TRP A 98 -7.19 -7.23 11.18
N SER A 99 -7.17 -6.29 12.12
CA SER A 99 -7.66 -6.55 13.49
C SER A 99 -9.12 -7.00 13.48
N THR A 100 -9.59 -7.64 14.55
CA THR A 100 -10.99 -8.11 14.67
C THR A 100 -12.02 -7.00 14.40
N ASN A 101 -11.74 -5.76 14.81
CA ASN A 101 -12.61 -4.60 14.56
C ASN A 101 -12.38 -3.91 13.20
N THR A 102 -11.48 -4.46 12.39
CA THR A 102 -11.04 -4.04 11.06
C THR A 102 -10.44 -2.64 10.95
N LEU A 103 -10.12 -1.99 12.07
CA LEU A 103 -9.57 -0.62 12.06
C LEU A 103 -8.05 -0.58 11.89
N LEU A 104 -7.35 -1.65 12.26
CA LEU A 104 -5.89 -1.74 12.23
C LEU A 104 -5.44 -2.76 11.19
N ILE A 105 -4.39 -2.41 10.45
CA ILE A 105 -3.57 -3.38 9.70
C ILE A 105 -2.44 -3.82 10.63
N ILE A 106 -2.35 -5.12 10.88
CA ILE A 106 -1.34 -5.74 11.72
C ILE A 106 -0.30 -6.41 10.81
N GLY A 107 0.98 -6.15 11.05
CA GLY A 107 2.07 -6.80 10.33
C GLY A 107 2.41 -8.16 10.94
N LEU A 108 2.30 -9.23 10.14
CA LEU A 108 2.56 -10.61 10.57
C LEU A 108 4.05 -10.99 10.47
N THR A 109 4.75 -10.40 9.52
CA THR A 109 6.18 -10.66 9.24
C THR A 109 7.03 -9.42 9.56
N PRO A 110 8.36 -9.53 9.66
CA PRO A 110 9.25 -8.36 9.79
C PRO A 110 8.99 -7.31 8.70
N THR A 111 8.89 -7.74 7.43
CA THR A 111 8.51 -6.87 6.29
C THR A 111 7.15 -6.19 6.52
N GLY A 112 6.15 -6.95 6.99
CA GLY A 112 4.82 -6.41 7.28
C GLY A 112 4.84 -5.34 8.37
N ARG A 113 5.46 -5.63 9.51
CA ARG A 113 5.57 -4.68 10.64
C ARG A 113 6.35 -3.42 10.26
N ALA A 114 7.50 -3.59 9.63
CA ALA A 114 8.29 -2.47 9.14
C ALA A 114 7.51 -1.60 8.14
N THR A 115 6.72 -2.22 7.26
CA THR A 115 5.87 -1.49 6.30
C THR A 115 4.73 -0.74 6.98
N VAL A 116 4.01 -1.37 7.92
CA VAL A 116 2.94 -0.72 8.70
C VAL A 116 3.46 0.54 9.39
N ALA A 117 4.65 0.44 10.01
CA ALA A 117 5.29 1.55 10.70
C ALA A 117 5.78 2.62 9.72
N ALA A 118 6.58 2.25 8.70
CA ALA A 118 7.19 3.18 7.77
C ALA A 118 6.17 3.94 6.91
N LEU A 119 5.06 3.29 6.54
CA LEU A 119 3.99 3.88 5.74
C LEU A 119 2.82 4.40 6.57
N ALA A 120 2.92 4.32 7.91
CA ALA A 120 1.92 4.80 8.87
C ALA A 120 0.48 4.37 8.51
N PHE A 121 0.29 3.07 8.26
CA PHE A 121 -1.01 2.49 7.85
C PHE A 121 -2.13 2.78 8.85
N ASN A 122 -1.80 2.87 10.14
CA ASN A 122 -2.75 3.02 11.24
C ASN A 122 -2.75 4.43 11.84
N ARG A 123 -2.45 5.47 11.05
CA ARG A 123 -2.59 6.85 11.51
C ARG A 123 -4.06 7.15 11.87
N ALA A 124 -4.29 7.97 12.89
CA ALA A 124 -5.62 8.29 13.42
C ALA A 124 -6.65 8.67 12.33
N ARG A 125 -6.26 9.52 11.37
CA ARG A 125 -7.13 9.91 10.26
C ARG A 125 -7.61 8.71 9.43
N MET A 126 -6.73 7.75 9.14
CA MET A 126 -7.10 6.57 8.35
C MET A 126 -8.01 5.64 9.14
N MET A 127 -7.76 5.46 10.43
CA MET A 127 -8.62 4.68 11.31
C MET A 127 -10.03 5.28 11.42
N ASN A 128 -10.14 6.61 11.51
CA ASN A 128 -11.43 7.29 11.54
C ASN A 128 -12.20 7.12 10.22
N ILE A 129 -11.51 7.13 9.08
CA ILE A 129 -12.13 6.85 7.78
C ILE A 129 -12.64 5.40 7.73
N ARG A 130 -11.80 4.42 8.13
CA ARG A 130 -12.21 3.00 8.19
C ARG A 130 -13.41 2.78 9.10
N ALA A 131 -13.44 3.46 10.25
CA ALA A 131 -14.57 3.39 11.17
C ALA A 131 -15.86 3.92 10.52
N ALA A 132 -15.80 5.09 9.86
CA ALA A 132 -16.96 5.64 9.15
C ALA A 132 -17.40 4.77 7.96
N ASP A 133 -16.45 4.24 7.17
CA ASP A 133 -16.74 3.38 6.03
C ASP A 133 -17.30 2.01 6.45
N ARG A 134 -16.94 1.51 7.63
CA ARG A 134 -17.49 0.28 8.20
C ARG A 134 -18.98 0.39 8.53
N GLU A 135 -19.44 1.54 9.05
CA GLU A 135 -20.86 1.79 9.35
C GLU A 135 -21.77 1.72 8.11
N ILE A 136 -21.19 1.85 6.92
CA ILE A 136 -21.89 1.83 5.62
C ILE A 136 -21.37 0.70 4.72
N GLU A 137 -20.74 -0.32 5.29
CA GLU A 137 -20.31 -1.55 4.61
C GLU A 137 -19.34 -1.35 3.43
N ARG A 138 -18.55 -0.27 3.45
CA ARG A 138 -17.47 -0.02 2.48
C ARG A 138 -16.12 -0.58 2.91
N HIS A 139 -16.00 -1.01 4.17
CA HIS A 139 -14.78 -1.52 4.78
C HIS A 139 -15.11 -2.72 5.70
N PRO A 140 -14.29 -3.77 5.75
CA PRO A 140 -12.99 -3.96 5.09
C PRO A 140 -13.11 -4.35 3.60
N PRO A 141 -11.99 -4.29 2.85
CA PRO A 141 -11.92 -4.86 1.51
C PRO A 141 -12.27 -6.36 1.50
N ALA A 142 -12.98 -6.80 0.46
CA ALA A 142 -13.36 -8.19 0.33
C ALA A 142 -12.13 -9.10 0.13
N ASN A 143 -12.14 -10.26 0.80
CA ASN A 143 -11.11 -11.31 0.79
C ASN A 143 -9.83 -11.01 1.60
N ASP A 144 -9.70 -9.84 2.23
CA ASP A 144 -8.59 -9.63 3.15
C ASP A 144 -8.79 -10.47 4.42
N PRO A 145 -7.72 -11.09 4.97
CA PRO A 145 -7.82 -11.82 6.22
C PRO A 145 -8.11 -10.88 7.40
N ILE A 146 -8.91 -11.36 8.34
CA ILE A 146 -9.28 -10.69 9.59
C ILE A 146 -8.92 -11.63 10.74
N GLU A 147 -8.34 -11.09 11.82
CA GLU A 147 -8.11 -11.86 13.04
C GLU A 147 -9.41 -12.48 13.55
N SER A 148 -9.35 -13.79 13.82
CA SER A 148 -10.45 -14.58 14.39
C SER A 148 -10.87 -14.11 15.77
#